data_AF-A0A9C7TEI0-F1
#
_entry.id   AF-A0A9C7TEI0-F1
#
_cell.length_a   1.000
_cell.length_b   1.000
_cell.length_c   1.000
_cell.angle_alpha   90.00
_cell.angle_beta   90.00
_cell.angle_gamma   90.00
#
_symmetry.space_group_name_H-M   'P 1'
#
loop_
_entity.id
_entity.type
_entity.pdbx_description
1 polymer ?
#
loop_
_entity_poly.entity_id
_entity_poly.type
_entity_poly.pdbx_seq_one_letter_code
_entity_poly.pdbx_strand_id
1 'polypeptide(L)'
;MRCRRVRRLLVPYLEGELEARKVSEIEGHLEVCERCRQELALERAIRGMGVHPVPPVPEGFAEEVVLMFEGRKAEEEVSESIPALLTFSGRAVLFNLKWTMELLYGRLRLVCWAAVESFVYTWRALRETAEATVEAVRLAYGPSAY
;
A
#
# COMPACT_ATOMS: atom_id res chain seq x y z
N MET A 1 22.62 25.97 -34.08
CA MET A 1 22.21 25.75 -32.66
C MET A 1 21.42 26.97 -32.15
N ARG A 2 20.60 26.86 -31.09
CA ARG A 2 19.83 28.01 -30.54
C ARG A 2 20.55 28.61 -29.32
N CYS A 3 20.54 29.94 -29.16
CA CYS A 3 21.26 30.65 -28.09
C CYS A 3 20.91 30.13 -26.68
N ARG A 4 19.63 29.82 -26.41
CA ARG A 4 19.18 29.26 -25.11
C ARG A 4 19.87 27.93 -24.78
N ARG A 5 20.15 27.11 -25.79
CA ARG A 5 20.84 25.82 -25.61
C ARG A 5 22.33 26.02 -25.37
N VAL A 6 22.95 26.95 -26.09
CA VAL A 6 24.38 27.29 -25.92
C VAL A 6 24.64 27.81 -24.52
N ARG A 7 23.82 28.75 -24.01
CA ARG A 7 23.91 29.28 -22.64
C ARG A 7 23.98 28.21 -21.56
N ARG A 8 23.09 27.21 -21.63
CA ARG A 8 23.07 26.09 -20.66
C ARG A 8 24.30 25.21 -20.73
N LEU A 9 25.01 25.24 -21.86
CA LEU A 9 26.18 24.40 -22.11
C LEU A 9 27.49 25.16 -21.96
N LEU A 10 27.49 26.47 -21.68
CA LEU A 10 28.72 27.25 -21.51
C LEU A 10 29.54 26.81 -20.29
N VAL A 11 28.88 26.49 -19.18
CA VAL A 11 29.52 25.99 -17.94
C VAL A 11 30.22 24.64 -18.19
N PRO A 12 29.54 23.56 -18.64
CA PRO A 12 30.19 22.28 -18.92
C PRO A 12 31.18 22.36 -20.10
N TYR A 13 31.00 23.31 -21.03
CA TYR A 13 32.00 23.61 -22.08
C TYR A 13 33.31 24.15 -21.47
N LEU A 14 33.23 25.05 -20.49
CA LEU A 14 34.39 25.58 -19.78
C LEU A 14 35.08 24.54 -18.89
N GLU A 15 34.34 23.53 -18.42
CA GLU A 15 34.84 22.41 -17.61
C GLU A 15 35.39 21.24 -18.43
N GLY A 16 35.22 21.27 -19.76
CA GLY A 16 35.68 20.19 -20.64
C GLY A 16 34.84 18.91 -20.55
N GLU A 17 33.63 18.98 -20.00
CA GLU A 17 32.75 17.82 -19.79
C GLU A 17 31.86 17.48 -21.00
N LEU A 18 32.06 18.17 -22.13
CA LEU A 18 31.24 17.99 -23.34
C LEU A 18 31.90 17.07 -24.37
N GLU A 19 31.07 16.25 -25.03
CA GLU A 19 31.47 15.46 -26.20
C GLU A 19 31.95 16.35 -27.36
N ALA A 20 32.95 15.89 -28.12
CA ALA A 20 33.57 16.63 -29.24
C ALA A 20 32.58 17.19 -30.27
N ARG A 21 31.48 16.48 -30.54
CA ARG A 21 30.42 16.94 -31.44
C ARG A 21 29.71 18.19 -30.90
N LYS A 22 29.43 18.25 -29.60
CA LYS A 22 28.76 19.38 -28.94
C LYS A 22 29.68 20.59 -28.84
N VAL A 23 30.99 20.35 -28.64
CA VAL A 23 32.03 21.39 -28.67
C VAL A 23 32.03 22.12 -30.02
N SER A 24 32.10 21.37 -31.13
CA SER A 24 32.09 21.95 -32.48
C SER A 24 30.78 22.72 -32.79
N GLU A 25 29.63 22.21 -32.35
CA GLU A 25 28.34 22.91 -32.51
C GLU A 25 28.27 24.24 -31.74
N ILE A 26 28.93 24.31 -30.57
CA ILE A 26 29.02 25.52 -29.75
C ILE A 26 29.99 26.53 -30.38
N GLU A 27 31.17 26.07 -30.80
CA GLU A 27 32.18 26.92 -31.46
C GLU A 27 31.62 27.59 -32.72
N GLY A 28 30.96 26.82 -33.60
CA GLY A 28 30.31 27.37 -34.78
C GLY A 28 29.17 28.35 -34.46
N HIS A 29 28.54 28.25 -33.28
CA HIS A 29 27.56 29.27 -32.85
C HIS A 29 28.23 30.52 -32.29
N LEU A 30 29.35 30.38 -31.59
CA LEU A 30 30.11 31.49 -31.01
C LEU A 30 30.73 32.38 -32.10
N GLU A 31 31.13 31.81 -33.24
CA GLU A 31 31.60 32.58 -34.40
C GLU A 31 30.56 33.60 -34.90
N VAL A 32 29.28 33.20 -34.91
CA VAL A 32 28.20 34.00 -35.52
C VAL A 32 27.43 34.84 -34.50
N CYS A 33 27.43 34.46 -33.22
CA CYS A 33 26.59 35.07 -32.19
C CYS A 33 27.40 35.86 -31.15
N GLU A 34 27.45 37.18 -31.32
CA GLU A 34 28.13 38.10 -30.39
C GLU A 34 27.59 37.99 -28.95
N ARG A 35 26.27 37.84 -28.80
CA ARG A 35 25.61 37.74 -27.49
C ARG A 35 26.08 36.52 -26.69
N CYS A 36 26.32 35.39 -27.34
CA CYS A 36 26.82 34.19 -26.68
C CYS A 36 28.33 34.27 -26.38
N ARG A 37 29.10 35.02 -27.17
CA ARG A 37 30.51 35.32 -26.86
C ARG A 37 30.65 36.18 -25.61
N GLN A 38 29.81 37.20 -25.46
CA GLN A 38 29.80 38.05 -24.25
C GLN A 38 29.45 37.25 -22.99
N GLU A 39 28.49 36.31 -23.08
CA GLU A 39 28.14 35.45 -21.95
C GLU A 39 29.26 34.48 -21.57
N LEU A 40 29.94 33.90 -22.57
CA LEU A 40 31.12 33.07 -22.32
C LEU A 40 32.24 33.87 -21.63
N ALA A 41 32.45 35.13 -22.02
CA ALA A 41 33.42 36.01 -21.38
C ALA A 41 33.03 36.35 -19.93
N LEU A 42 31.73 36.59 -19.67
CA LEU A 42 31.22 36.81 -18.31
C LEU A 42 31.42 35.58 -17.42
N GLU A 43 31.09 34.38 -17.90
CA GLU A 43 31.29 33.13 -17.15
C GLU A 43 32.78 32.88 -16.83
N ARG A 44 33.69 33.19 -17.77
CA ARG A 44 35.14 33.14 -17.54
C ARG A 44 35.58 34.17 -16.50
N ALA A 45 35.04 35.39 -16.56
CA ALA A 45 35.35 36.43 -15.57
C ALA A 45 34.88 36.01 -14.18
N ILE A 46 33.67 35.46 -14.04
CA ILE A 46 33.12 34.97 -12.77
C ILE A 46 33.98 33.85 -12.18
N ARG A 47 34.38 32.86 -12.97
CA ARG A 47 35.30 31.81 -12.50
C ARG A 47 36.69 32.35 -12.13
N GLY A 48 37.13 33.39 -12.83
CA GLY A 48 38.38 34.10 -12.52
C GLY A 48 38.35 34.93 -11.24
N MET A 49 37.16 35.26 -10.71
CA MET A 49 37.01 36.05 -9.48
C MET A 49 37.38 35.29 -8.18
N GLY A 50 37.84 34.06 -8.30
CA GLY A 50 38.66 33.44 -7.27
C GLY A 50 37.97 32.28 -6.58
N VAL A 51 38.80 31.25 -6.37
CA VAL A 51 38.57 30.20 -5.39
C VAL A 51 38.40 30.87 -4.05
N HIS A 52 37.16 30.99 -3.58
CA HIS A 52 36.93 31.30 -2.18
C HIS A 52 37.59 30.20 -1.35
N PRO A 53 38.40 30.53 -0.33
CA PRO A 53 38.90 29.52 0.58
C PRO A 53 37.67 28.83 1.16
N VAL A 54 37.50 27.56 0.80
CA VAL A 54 36.47 26.72 1.40
C VAL A 54 36.84 26.66 2.88
N PRO A 55 35.99 27.17 3.79
CA PRO A 55 36.30 27.13 5.20
C PRO A 55 36.48 25.66 5.61
N PRO A 56 37.44 25.36 6.51
CA PRO A 56 37.57 24.00 7.02
C PRO A 56 36.23 23.58 7.63
N VAL A 57 35.78 22.38 7.30
CA VAL A 57 34.57 21.81 7.89
C VAL A 57 34.77 21.73 9.40
N PRO A 58 33.85 22.27 10.23
CA PRO A 58 33.95 22.18 11.67
C PRO A 58 34.04 20.72 12.14
N GLU A 59 34.85 20.47 13.16
CA GLU A 59 34.93 19.15 13.79
C GLU A 59 33.54 18.72 14.30
N GLY A 60 33.12 17.50 13.97
CA GLY A 60 31.81 16.96 14.37
C GLY A 60 30.64 17.31 13.45
N PHE A 61 30.83 18.13 12.41
CA PHE A 61 29.74 18.51 11.50
C PHE A 61 29.13 17.32 10.76
N ALA A 62 29.95 16.34 10.35
CA ALA A 62 29.47 15.14 9.67
C ALA A 62 28.59 14.29 10.60
N GLU A 63 29.04 14.09 11.84
CA GLU A 63 28.30 13.36 12.87
C GLU A 63 26.99 14.06 13.23
N GLU A 64 27.00 15.38 13.41
CA GLU A 64 25.81 16.18 13.71
C GLU A 64 24.76 16.08 12.59
N VAL A 65 25.21 16.20 11.34
CA VAL A 65 24.33 16.08 10.17
C VAL A 65 23.75 14.67 10.07
N VAL A 66 24.57 13.62 10.24
CA VAL A 66 24.09 12.23 10.22
C VAL A 66 23.06 11.98 11.32
N LEU A 67 23.32 12.42 12.55
CA LEU A 67 22.37 12.29 13.66
C LEU A 67 21.04 13.01 13.39
N MET A 68 21.10 14.20 12.79
CA MET A 68 19.89 14.95 12.40
C MET A 68 19.05 14.19 11.35
N PHE A 69 19.70 13.54 10.38
CA PHE A 69 19.01 12.77 9.34
C PHE A 69 18.49 11.43 9.86
N GLU A 70 19.22 10.75 10.74
CA GLU A 70 18.77 9.50 11.37
C GLU A 70 17.54 9.72 12.25
N GLY A 71 17.50 10.80 13.03
CA GLY A 71 16.33 11.17 13.83
C GLY A 71 15.07 11.39 12.99
N ARG A 72 15.19 12.11 11.87
CA ARG A 72 14.07 12.36 10.95
C ARG A 72 13.58 11.10 10.25
N LYS A 73 14.48 10.19 9.86
CA LYS A 73 14.11 8.90 9.25
C LYS A 73 13.35 8.01 10.22
N ALA A 74 13.79 7.94 11.48
CA ALA A 74 13.09 7.15 12.50
C ALA A 74 11.66 7.67 12.75
N GLU A 75 11.47 9.00 12.75
CA GLU A 75 10.13 9.60 12.87
C GLU A 75 9.23 9.31 11.65
N GLU A 76 9.77 9.37 10.42
CA GLU A 76 9.05 9.02 9.20
C GLU A 76 8.68 7.52 9.12
N GLU A 77 9.61 6.62 9.43
CA GLU A 77 9.36 5.16 9.42
C GLU A 77 8.30 4.75 10.46
N VAL A 78 8.31 5.36 11.65
CA VAL A 78 7.29 5.13 12.67
C VAL A 78 5.93 5.68 12.22
N SER A 79 5.91 6.86 11.58
CA SER A 79 4.68 7.46 11.07
C SER A 79 4.04 6.66 9.92
N GLU A 80 4.83 6.06 9.04
CA GLU A 80 4.33 5.24 7.92
C GLU A 80 3.89 3.83 8.35
N SER A 81 4.49 3.25 9.40
CA SER A 81 4.22 1.88 9.84
C SER A 81 2.96 1.73 10.71
N ILE A 82 2.58 2.75 11.49
CA ILE A 82 1.38 2.74 12.35
C ILE A 82 0.07 2.51 11.56
N PRO A 83 -0.19 3.21 10.43
CA PRO A 83 -1.38 2.98 9.61
C PRO A 83 -1.43 1.56 9.02
N ALA A 84 -0.28 0.98 8.65
CA ALA A 84 -0.20 -0.37 8.08
C ALA A 84 -0.53 -1.46 9.12
N LEU A 85 -0.05 -1.31 10.35
CA LEU A 85 -0.34 -2.24 11.45
C LEU A 85 -1.80 -2.17 11.91
N LEU A 86 -2.38 -0.97 11.98
CA LEU A 86 -3.79 -0.79 12.35
C LEU A 86 -4.75 -1.35 11.28
N THR A 87 -4.42 -1.15 9.99
CA THR A 87 -5.23 -1.73 8.90
C THR A 87 -5.09 -3.25 8.83
N PHE A 88 -3.90 -3.80 9.08
CA PHE A 88 -3.69 -5.24 9.14
C PHE A 88 -4.46 -5.89 10.31
N SER A 89 -4.31 -5.36 11.52
CA SER A 89 -5.01 -5.87 12.71
C SER A 89 -6.53 -5.77 12.58
N GLY A 90 -7.05 -4.66 12.06
CA GLY A 90 -8.48 -4.51 11.77
C GLY A 90 -9.01 -5.56 10.79
N ARG A 91 -8.29 -5.82 9.69
CA ARG A 91 -8.67 -6.86 8.71
C ARG A 91 -8.63 -8.26 9.31
N ALA A 92 -7.64 -8.57 10.14
CA ALA A 92 -7.54 -9.86 10.81
C ALA A 92 -8.72 -10.10 11.77
N VAL A 93 -9.10 -9.08 12.55
CA VAL A 93 -10.26 -9.15 13.47
C VAL A 93 -11.56 -9.36 12.71
N LEU A 94 -11.81 -8.58 11.64
CA LEU A 94 -13.01 -8.72 10.82
C LEU A 94 -13.11 -10.09 10.15
N PHE A 95 -11.98 -10.61 9.65
CA PHE A 95 -11.94 -11.94 9.05
C PHE A 95 -12.26 -13.03 10.08
N ASN A 96 -11.67 -12.95 11.27
CA ASN A 96 -11.94 -13.90 12.36
C ASN A 96 -13.40 -13.83 12.82
N LEU A 97 -13.96 -12.63 12.96
CA LEU A 97 -15.35 -12.42 13.33
C LEU A 97 -16.31 -12.98 12.26
N LYS A 98 -16.03 -12.75 10.98
CA LYS A 98 -16.82 -13.32 9.88
C LYS A 98 -16.80 -14.84 9.90
N TRP A 99 -15.62 -15.44 10.04
CA TRP A 99 -15.45 -16.89 10.05
C TRP A 99 -16.16 -17.54 11.23
N THR A 100 -16.06 -16.95 12.43
CA THR A 100 -16.76 -17.44 13.62
C THR A 100 -18.28 -17.36 13.49
N MET A 101 -18.80 -16.27 12.90
CA MET A 101 -20.23 -16.15 12.62
C MET A 101 -20.72 -17.18 11.59
N GLU A 102 -19.97 -17.44 10.52
CA GLU A 102 -20.32 -18.47 9.53
C GLU A 102 -20.33 -19.88 10.16
N LEU A 103 -19.34 -20.19 11.00
CA LEU A 103 -19.30 -21.46 11.74
C LEU A 103 -20.47 -21.61 12.72
N LEU A 104 -20.81 -20.56 13.47
CA LEU A 104 -21.94 -20.57 14.40
C LEU A 104 -23.26 -20.76 13.66
N TYR A 105 -23.46 -20.05 12.55
CA TYR A 105 -24.66 -20.17 11.74
C TYR A 105 -24.80 -21.57 11.12
N GLY A 106 -23.69 -22.13 10.61
CA GLY A 106 -23.65 -23.50 10.10
C GLY A 106 -24.03 -24.53 11.16
N ARG A 107 -23.45 -24.42 12.38
CA ARG A 107 -23.80 -25.29 13.52
C ARG A 107 -25.25 -25.15 13.93
N LEU A 108 -25.74 -23.92 14.07
CA LEU A 108 -27.13 -23.66 14.47
C LEU A 108 -28.10 -24.28 13.46
N ARG A 109 -27.84 -24.09 12.16
CA ARG A 109 -28.65 -24.66 11.08
C ARG A 109 -28.70 -26.19 11.14
N LEU A 110 -27.56 -26.85 11.37
CA LEU A 110 -27.51 -28.31 11.50
C LEU A 110 -28.31 -28.81 12.70
N VAL A 111 -28.17 -28.14 13.86
CA VAL A 111 -28.93 -28.49 15.08
C VAL A 111 -30.43 -28.30 14.86
N CYS A 112 -30.85 -27.18 14.27
CA CYS A 112 -32.26 -26.94 13.95
C CYS A 112 -32.81 -28.00 12.99
N TRP A 113 -32.05 -28.35 11.96
CA TRP A 113 -32.46 -29.39 11.01
C TRP A 113 -32.63 -30.75 11.68
N ALA A 114 -31.66 -31.18 12.48
CA ALA A 114 -31.72 -32.44 13.23
C ALA A 114 -32.88 -32.46 14.25
N ALA A 115 -33.17 -31.33 14.90
CA ALA A 115 -34.29 -31.20 15.83
C ALA A 115 -35.64 -31.34 15.11
N VAL A 116 -35.79 -30.71 13.94
CA VAL A 116 -37.00 -30.85 13.11
C VAL A 116 -37.17 -32.28 12.64
N GLU A 117 -36.11 -32.94 12.16
CA GLU A 117 -36.17 -34.33 11.72
C GLU A 117 -36.55 -35.28 12.86
N SER A 118 -35.94 -35.11 14.03
CA SER A 118 -36.27 -35.87 15.26
C SER A 118 -37.73 -35.65 15.69
N PHE A 119 -38.21 -34.42 15.60
CA PHE A 119 -39.60 -34.09 15.92
C PHE A 119 -40.57 -34.74 14.93
N VAL A 120 -40.31 -34.67 13.62
CA VAL A 120 -41.15 -35.30 12.60
C VAL A 120 -41.20 -36.81 12.78
N TYR A 121 -40.06 -37.44 13.06
CA TYR A 121 -39.98 -38.88 13.31
C TYR A 121 -40.79 -39.30 14.54
N THR A 122 -40.59 -38.61 15.67
CA THR A 122 -41.32 -38.90 16.92
C THR A 122 -42.82 -38.66 16.78
N TRP A 123 -43.22 -37.57 16.09
CA TRP A 123 -44.62 -37.29 15.80
C TRP A 123 -45.28 -38.37 14.94
N ARG A 124 -44.58 -38.85 13.90
CA ARG A 124 -45.08 -39.93 13.04
C ARG A 124 -45.25 -41.23 13.82
N ALA A 125 -44.26 -41.62 14.62
CA ALA A 125 -44.34 -42.82 15.45
C ALA A 125 -45.49 -42.73 16.48
N LEU A 126 -45.68 -41.56 17.10
CA LEU A 126 -46.79 -41.33 18.02
C LEU A 126 -48.14 -41.44 17.31
N ARG A 127 -48.26 -40.91 16.10
CA ARG A 127 -49.48 -41.00 15.29
C ARG A 127 -49.79 -42.45 14.91
N GLU A 128 -48.80 -43.21 14.45
CA GLU A 128 -48.97 -44.63 14.10
C GLU A 128 -49.42 -45.46 15.31
N THR A 129 -48.81 -45.24 16.48
CA THR A 129 -49.23 -45.90 17.73
C THR A 129 -50.62 -45.49 18.19
N ALA A 130 -50.99 -44.22 18.04
CA ALA A 130 -52.35 -43.75 18.32
C ALA A 130 -53.38 -44.38 17.36
N GLU A 131 -53.08 -44.47 16.07
CA GLU A 131 -53.96 -45.09 15.08
C GLU A 131 -54.12 -46.60 15.36
N ALA A 132 -53.02 -47.31 15.64
CA ALA A 132 -53.03 -48.73 15.99
C ALA A 132 -53.80 -49.01 17.30
N THR A 133 -53.68 -48.16 18.32
CA THR A 133 -54.44 -48.31 19.57
C THR A 133 -55.93 -48.07 19.35
N VAL A 134 -56.32 -47.07 18.56
CA VAL A 134 -57.73 -46.84 18.19
C VAL A 134 -58.29 -48.03 17.42
N GLU A 135 -57.55 -48.59 16.48
CA GLU A 135 -57.97 -49.77 15.72
C GLU A 135 -58.10 -51.01 16.61
N ALA A 136 -57.14 -51.25 17.51
CA ALA A 136 -57.21 -52.35 18.47
C ALA A 136 -58.43 -52.24 19.40
N VAL A 137 -58.75 -51.03 19.88
CA VAL A 137 -59.95 -50.77 20.67
C VAL A 137 -61.22 -51.03 19.85
N ARG A 138 -61.27 -50.56 18.59
CA ARG A 138 -62.41 -50.84 17.70
C ARG A 138 -62.63 -52.34 17.46
N LEU A 139 -61.56 -53.10 17.25
CA LEU A 139 -61.64 -54.55 17.06
C LEU A 139 -62.05 -55.28 18.35
N ALA A 140 -61.54 -54.85 19.50
CA ALA A 140 -61.85 -55.46 20.79
C ALA A 140 -63.30 -55.21 21.25
N TYR A 141 -63.85 -54.02 20.96
CA TYR A 141 -65.16 -53.60 21.49
C TYR A 141 -66.28 -53.53 20.44
N GLY A 142 -65.99 -53.69 19.14
CA GLY A 142 -66.99 -53.75 18.06
C GLY A 142 -67.89 -52.50 17.93
N PRO A 143 -68.77 -52.41 16.93
CA PRO A 143 -69.59 -51.21 16.68
C PRO A 143 -70.76 -51.00 17.66
N SER A 144 -70.73 -51.59 18.86
CA SER A 144 -71.80 -51.46 19.86
C SER A 144 -71.55 -50.38 20.92
N ALA A 145 -70.63 -49.44 20.68
CA ALA A 145 -70.34 -48.34 21.60
C ALA A 145 -70.44 -46.98 20.91
N TYR A 146 -71.64 -46.63 20.45
CA TYR A 146 -72.13 -45.26 20.29
C TYR A 146 -73.61 -45.22 20.66
#